data_AF-A0A2M7WRD6-F1
#
_entry.id   AF-A0A2M7WRD6-F1
#
_cell.length_a   1.000
_cell.length_b   1.000
_cell.length_c   1.000
_cell.angle_alpha   90.00
_cell.angle_beta   90.00
_cell.angle_gamma   90.00
#
_symmetry.space_group_name_H-M   'P 1'
#
loop_
_entity.id
_entity.type
_entity.pdbx_description
1 polymer ?
#
loop_
_entity_poly.entity_id
_entity_poly.type
_entity_poly.pdbx_seq_one_letter_code
_entity_poly.pdbx_strand_id
1 'polypeptide(L)' 'GIAFKFKAEQVTTIVEDITLQIGRTGVLTPVAVLKPVLVAGSVVSRA' A
#
# COMPACT_ATOMS: atom_id res chain seq x y z
N GLY A 1 -9.13 9.54 29.57
CA GLY A 1 -9.32 10.39 28.38
C GLY A 1 -9.95 9.57 27.27
N ILE A 2 -10.86 10.15 26.49
CA ILE A 2 -11.55 9.47 25.38
C ILE A 2 -10.75 9.69 24.10
N ALA A 3 -10.47 8.62 23.36
CA ALA A 3 -9.83 8.68 22.05
C ALA A 3 -10.89 8.60 20.94
N PHE A 4 -11.09 9.69 20.20
CA PHE A 4 -11.90 9.69 18.98
C PHE A 4 -11.08 9.10 17.83
N LYS A 5 -11.25 7.80 17.56
CA LYS A 5 -10.61 7.13 16.43
C LYS A 5 -11.40 7.38 15.15
N PHE A 6 -10.75 7.93 14.13
CA PHE A 6 -11.28 7.93 12.77
C PHE A 6 -11.36 6.50 12.24
N LYS A 7 -12.32 6.23 11.35
CA LYS A 7 -12.52 4.90 10.78
C LYS A 7 -11.27 4.53 9.97
N ALA A 8 -10.60 3.44 10.33
CA ALA A 8 -9.51 2.92 9.53
C ALA A 8 -10.07 2.47 8.17
N GLU A 9 -9.66 3.14 7.10
CA GLU A 9 -10.10 2.80 5.75
C GLU A 9 -9.23 1.66 5.24
N GLN A 10 -9.84 0.48 5.11
CA GLN A 10 -9.23 -0.71 4.53
C GLN A 10 -10.02 -1.09 3.30
N VAL A 11 -9.31 -1.40 2.22
CA VAL A 11 -9.92 -1.82 0.97
C VAL A 11 -9.25 -3.08 0.47
N THR A 12 -10.02 -3.92 -0.21
CA THR A 12 -9.53 -5.13 -0.87
C THR A 12 -9.30 -4.82 -2.34
N THR A 13 -8.11 -5.14 -2.84
CA THR A 13 -7.78 -5.07 -4.27
C THR A 13 -6.96 -6.30 -4.68
N ILE A 14 -6.67 -6.41 -5.96
CA ILE A 14 -5.92 -7.51 -6.56
C ILE A 14 -4.44 -7.10 -6.66
N VAL A 15 -3.55 -7.99 -6.24
CA VAL A 15 -2.11 -7.89 -6.53
C VAL A 15 -1.89 -8.43 -7.95
N GLU A 16 -1.43 -7.56 -8.84
CA GLU A 16 -1.18 -7.91 -10.24
C GLU A 16 0.26 -8.40 -10.45
N ASP A 17 1.22 -7.84 -9.72
CA ASP A 17 2.64 -8.23 -9.80
C ASP A 17 3.40 -7.86 -8.51
N ILE A 18 4.62 -8.37 -8.34
CA ILE A 18 5.55 -7.99 -7.28
C ILE A 18 6.91 -7.63 -7.90
N THR A 19 7.27 -6.37 -7.78
CA THR A 19 8.56 -5.84 -8.25
C THR A 19 9.58 -5.78 -7.12
N LEU A 20 10.86 -5.95 -7.43
CA LEU A 20 11.94 -5.87 -6.44
C LEU A 20 12.69 -4.55 -6.57
N GLN A 21 12.76 -3.80 -5.47
CA GLN A 21 13.56 -2.58 -5.38
C GLN A 21 14.82 -2.85 -4.56
N ILE A 22 15.98 -2.46 -5.09
CA ILE A 22 17.25 -2.56 -4.37
C ILE A 22 17.51 -1.23 -3.66
N GLY A 23 17.57 -1.25 -2.33
CA GLY A 23 17.93 -0.10 -1.51
C GLY A 23 19.40 0.27 -1.62
N ARG A 24 19.76 1.47 -1.16
CA ARG A 24 21.15 1.97 -1.18
C ARG A 24 22.15 1.08 -0.41
N THR A 25 21.66 0.28 0.53
CA THR A 25 22.43 -0.69 1.31
C THR A 25 22.41 -2.11 0.72
N GLY A 26 21.82 -2.30 -0.47
CA GLY A 26 21.67 -3.61 -1.11
C GLY A 26 20.47 -4.43 -0.64
N VAL A 27 19.64 -3.89 0.27
CA VAL A 27 18.42 -4.57 0.75
C VAL A 27 17.41 -4.70 -0.39
N LEU A 28 16.87 -5.91 -0.58
CA LEU A 28 15.78 -6.18 -1.52
C LEU A 28 14.44 -5.90 -0.83
N THR A 29 13.71 -4.91 -1.33
CA THR A 29 12.36 -4.58 -0.88
C THR A 29 11.35 -5.00 -1.94
N PRO A 30 10.46 -5.97 -1.65
CA PRO A 30 9.36 -6.29 -2.54
C PRO A 30 8.31 -5.17 -2.51
N VAL A 31 7.86 -4.74 -3.67
CA VAL A 31 6.81 -3.73 -3.85
C VAL A 31 5.72 -4.35 -4.71
N ALA A 32 4.52 -4.47 -4.15
CA ALA A 32 3.35 -4.98 -4.82
C ALA A 32 2.82 -3.94 -5.83
N VAL A 33 2.51 -4.41 -7.03
CA VAL A 33 1.74 -3.68 -8.02
C VAL A 33 0.29 -4.10 -7.86
N LEU A 34 -0.56 -3.13 -7.57
CA LEU A 34 -1.97 -3.35 -7.26
C LEU A 34 -2.83 -2.81 -8.41
N LYS A 35 -3.94 -3.50 -8.67
CA LYS A 35 -5.03 -2.90 -9.44
C LYS A 35 -5.45 -1.59 -8.74
N PRO A 36 -5.51 -0.44 -9.44
CA PRO A 36 -5.74 0.86 -8.83
C PRO A 36 -6.99 0.88 -7.94
N VAL A 37 -6.83 1.34 -6.70
CA VAL A 37 -7.90 1.32 -5.69
C VAL A 37 -7.98 2.63 -4.88
N LEU A 38 -9.22 3.00 -4.56
CA LEU A 38 -9.65 4.05 -3.63
C LEU A 38 -9.09 3.87 -2.21
N VAL A 39 -8.14 4.67 -1.68
CA VAL A 39 -7.77 4.62 -0.25
C VAL A 39 -7.66 6.03 0.31
N ALA A 40 -8.49 6.38 1.28
CA ALA A 40 -8.43 7.65 2.02
C ALA A 40 -8.40 8.88 1.09
N GLY A 41 -9.16 8.81 -0.02
CA GLY A 41 -9.24 9.87 -1.03
C GLY A 41 -8.10 9.90 -2.06
N SER A 42 -7.12 9.00 -1.96
CA SER A 42 -6.04 8.84 -2.94
C SER A 42 -6.17 7.53 -3.71
N VAL A 43 -5.83 7.53 -4.99
CA VAL A 43 -5.76 6.30 -5.79
C VAL A 43 -4.39 5.66 -5.59
N VAL A 44 -4.36 4.43 -5.10
CA VAL A 44 -3.14 3.67 -4.82
C VAL A 44 -3.02 2.52 -5.82
N SER A 45 -1.83 2.36 -6.41
CA SER A 45 -1.48 1.25 -7.31
C SER A 45 -0.17 0.55 -6.92
N ARG A 46 0.52 1.02 -5.88
CA ARG A 46 1.77 0.42 -5.38
C ARG A 46 1.74 0.38 -3.86
N ALA A 47 2.13 -0.76 -3.28
CA ALA A 47 2.17 -0.96 -1.84
C ALA A 47 3.37 -1.81 -1.41
#